data_AF-A0A495BIS8-F1
#
_entry.id   AF-A0A495BIS8-F1
#
_cell.length_a   1.000
_cell.length_b   1.000
_cell.length_c   1.000
_cell.angle_alpha   90.00
_cell.angle_beta   90.00
_cell.angle_gamma   90.00
#
_symmetry.space_group_name_H-M   'P 1'
#
loop_
_entity.id
_entity.type
_entity.pdbx_description
1 polymer ?
#
loop_
_entity_poly.entity_id
_entity_poly.type
_entity_poly.pdbx_seq_one_letter_code
_entity_poly.pdbx_strand_id
1 'polypeptide(L)'
;MTVPFHPVRYAASRPWAKRVAHLFEHGGKSAVADCDALLRRTLQAAPGGVGLDATRQEAEGLLAQAYGHFVRHGRQLLLCDAALGAALAATHPPKALPAAPTLPLAACFIALPDDCGAYVHSDEEGTWQVLMLAAGFAQGNSAWWQQNAEVLALTLRGGDSLQLPDIPAVQPWRAALLSLFNHLALLTQPRCQLAAASSPAEQAEALRRGELPVRRLLWEGELVQSDPYGKEGYWRRQASGAAERLVWVPPR
;
A
#
# COMPACT_ATOMS: atom_id res chain seq x y z
N MET A 1 -5.84 13.60 15.02
CA MET A 1 -4.42 13.44 14.61
C MET A 1 -4.38 13.29 13.10
N THR A 2 -3.94 14.33 12.40
CA THR A 2 -3.52 14.24 10.99
C THR A 2 -2.21 13.47 10.96
N VAL A 3 -2.24 12.23 10.48
CA VAL A 3 -1.02 11.46 10.30
C VAL A 3 -0.32 12.03 9.05
N PRO A 4 0.88 12.60 9.17
CA PRO A 4 1.57 13.23 8.05
C PRO A 4 2.15 12.13 7.14
N PHE A 5 1.34 11.58 6.22
CA PHE A 5 1.84 10.61 5.25
C PHE A 5 2.61 11.31 4.13
N HIS A 6 3.90 11.50 4.41
CA HIS A 6 4.89 12.05 3.50
C HIS A 6 4.98 11.33 2.13
N PRO A 7 4.83 9.99 2.04
CA PRO A 7 4.98 9.27 0.77
C PRO A 7 3.86 9.53 -0.26
N VAL A 8 2.61 9.72 0.19
CA VAL A 8 1.49 10.02 -0.73
C VAL A 8 1.49 11.48 -1.15
N ARG A 9 1.85 12.40 -0.23
CA ARG A 9 2.10 13.81 -0.57
C ARG A 9 3.21 13.96 -1.61
N TYR A 10 4.16 13.04 -1.60
CA TYR A 10 5.28 13.05 -2.54
C TYR A 10 4.94 12.55 -3.95
N ALA A 11 4.15 11.48 -4.09
CA ALA A 11 3.66 11.10 -5.41
C ALA A 11 2.86 12.26 -6.03
N ALA A 12 2.06 12.97 -5.21
CA ALA A 12 1.31 14.14 -5.64
C ALA A 12 2.18 15.36 -6.01
N SER A 13 3.44 15.44 -5.56
CA SER A 13 4.36 16.55 -5.87
C SER A 13 5.15 16.33 -7.16
N ARG A 14 4.96 15.20 -7.86
CA ARG A 14 5.67 14.89 -9.10
C ARG A 14 5.15 15.71 -10.28
N PRO A 15 6.00 16.07 -11.27
CA PRO A 15 5.55 16.80 -12.46
C PRO A 15 4.47 16.08 -13.27
N TRP A 16 4.45 14.74 -13.21
CA TRP A 16 3.48 13.91 -13.91
C TRP A 16 2.18 13.72 -13.12
N ALA A 17 2.14 14.00 -11.81
CA ALA A 17 1.06 13.58 -10.90
C ALA A 17 -0.33 14.01 -11.36
N LYS A 18 -0.51 15.31 -11.67
CA LYS A 18 -1.80 15.86 -12.10
C LYS A 18 -2.29 15.24 -13.41
N ARG A 19 -1.38 14.98 -14.35
CA ARG A 19 -1.72 14.42 -15.66
C ARG A 19 -2.05 12.94 -15.55
N VAL A 20 -1.28 12.19 -14.76
CA VAL A 20 -1.55 10.78 -14.46
C VAL A 20 -2.90 10.64 -13.74
N ALA A 21 -3.17 11.47 -12.73
CA ALA A 21 -4.48 11.50 -12.05
C ALA A 21 -5.63 11.65 -13.05
N HIS A 22 -5.54 12.63 -13.96
CA HIS A 22 -6.54 12.86 -14.99
C HIS A 22 -6.69 11.67 -15.95
N LEU A 23 -5.58 11.07 -16.40
CA LEU A 23 -5.61 9.89 -17.27
C LEU A 23 -6.31 8.70 -16.61
N PHE A 24 -6.10 8.48 -15.31
CA PHE A 24 -6.71 7.36 -14.60
C PHE A 24 -8.15 7.63 -14.17
N GLU A 25 -8.54 8.89 -13.94
CA GLU A 25 -9.93 9.29 -13.66
C GLU A 25 -10.81 9.24 -14.92
N HIS A 26 -10.26 9.48 -16.11
CA HIS A 26 -11.07 9.62 -17.35
C HIS A 26 -10.67 8.72 -18.52
N GLY A 27 -9.48 8.15 -18.55
CA GLY A 27 -8.91 7.41 -19.68
C GLY A 27 -9.33 5.94 -19.79
N GLY A 28 -10.17 5.44 -18.88
CA GLY A 28 -10.75 4.10 -18.98
C GLY A 28 -9.69 2.98 -18.99
N LYS A 29 -9.67 2.17 -20.06
CA LYS A 29 -8.77 1.00 -20.20
C LYS A 29 -7.38 1.34 -20.76
N SER A 30 -7.21 2.46 -21.47
CA SER A 30 -5.91 2.85 -22.04
C SER A 30 -5.02 3.62 -21.07
N ALA A 31 -5.54 3.98 -19.89
CA ALA A 31 -4.88 4.85 -18.91
C ALA A 31 -3.43 4.43 -18.58
N VAL A 32 -3.15 3.13 -18.49
CA VAL A 32 -1.80 2.60 -18.22
C VAL A 32 -0.86 2.90 -19.39
N ALA A 33 -1.25 2.56 -20.62
CA ALA A 33 -0.43 2.81 -21.81
C ALA A 33 -0.19 4.32 -22.05
N ASP A 34 -1.22 5.13 -21.82
CA ASP A 34 -1.13 6.60 -21.93
C ASP A 34 -0.22 7.19 -20.84
N CYS A 35 -0.23 6.61 -19.63
CA CYS A 35 0.67 6.97 -18.55
C CYS A 35 2.13 6.68 -18.91
N ASP A 36 2.43 5.52 -19.50
CA ASP A 36 3.80 5.17 -19.92
C ASP A 36 4.32 6.11 -21.02
N ALA A 37 3.46 6.51 -21.95
CA ALA A 37 3.81 7.48 -22.99
C ALA A 37 4.06 8.88 -22.39
N LEU A 38 3.23 9.30 -21.43
CA LEU A 38 3.40 10.56 -20.69
C LEU A 38 4.70 10.60 -19.90
N LEU A 39 5.02 9.52 -19.17
CA LEU A 39 6.21 9.44 -18.33
C LEU A 39 7.47 9.49 -19.17
N ARG A 40 7.55 8.74 -20.26
CA ARG A 40 8.70 8.80 -21.18
C ARG A 40 9.01 10.24 -21.60
N ARG A 41 8.00 11.00 -21.99
CA ARG A 41 8.16 12.43 -22.36
C ARG A 41 8.56 13.31 -21.18
N THR A 42 7.97 13.06 -20.00
CA THR A 42 8.20 13.88 -18.80
C THR A 42 9.61 13.67 -18.23
N LEU A 43 10.07 12.42 -18.20
CA LEU A 43 11.40 12.05 -17.69
C LEU A 43 12.53 12.51 -18.65
N GLN A 44 12.27 12.51 -19.97
CA GLN A 44 13.18 13.09 -20.97
C GLN A 44 13.34 14.61 -20.83
N ALA A 45 12.34 15.30 -20.26
CA ALA A 45 12.36 16.74 -20.03
C ALA A 45 12.90 17.13 -18.63
N ALA A 46 13.50 16.19 -17.89
CA ALA A 46 14.00 16.45 -16.55
C ALA A 46 15.10 17.54 -16.56
N PRO A 47 15.03 18.53 -15.65
CA PRO A 47 15.96 19.67 -15.64
C PRO A 47 17.38 19.23 -15.23
N GLY A 48 18.38 19.80 -15.90
CA GLY A 48 19.81 19.66 -15.54
C GLY A 48 20.66 18.84 -16.51
N GLY A 49 20.12 18.33 -17.62
CA GLY A 49 20.89 17.61 -18.66
C GLY A 49 21.47 16.25 -18.22
N VAL A 50 21.37 15.91 -16.94
CA VAL A 50 21.69 14.58 -16.39
C VAL A 50 20.46 13.71 -16.57
N GLY A 51 20.49 12.84 -17.58
CA GLY A 51 19.47 11.82 -17.75
C GLY A 51 19.36 10.97 -16.48
N LEU A 52 18.12 10.67 -16.06
CA LEU A 52 17.89 9.69 -15.01
C LEU A 52 18.40 8.33 -15.50
N ASP A 53 19.06 7.56 -14.62
CA ASP A 53 19.42 6.18 -14.93
C ASP A 53 18.17 5.30 -15.15
N ALA A 54 18.36 4.13 -15.78
CA ALA A 54 17.25 3.24 -16.12
C ALA A 54 16.44 2.80 -14.90
N THR A 55 17.11 2.51 -13.78
CA THR A 55 16.48 2.07 -12.53
C THR A 55 15.55 3.15 -11.96
N ARG A 56 15.97 4.43 -11.99
CA ARG A 56 15.13 5.55 -11.56
C ARG A 56 13.96 5.79 -12.51
N GLN A 57 14.18 5.66 -13.81
CA GLN A 57 13.08 5.78 -14.78
C GLN A 57 12.03 4.69 -14.55
N GLU A 58 12.45 3.46 -14.27
CA GLU A 58 11.58 2.35 -13.91
C GLU A 58 10.83 2.61 -12.60
N ALA A 59 11.52 3.06 -11.55
CA ALA A 59 10.89 3.39 -10.26
C ALA A 59 9.83 4.50 -10.40
N GLU A 60 10.09 5.55 -11.18
CA GLU A 60 9.10 6.59 -11.49
C GLU A 60 7.93 6.05 -12.31
N GLY A 61 8.20 5.14 -13.25
CA GLY A 61 7.21 4.38 -14.00
C GLY A 61 6.21 3.68 -13.09
N LEU A 62 6.74 2.83 -12.20
CA LEU A 62 5.97 2.06 -11.23
C LEU A 62 5.18 2.98 -10.30
N LEU A 63 5.82 4.03 -9.76
CA LEU A 63 5.18 4.98 -8.86
C LEU A 63 3.99 5.69 -9.51
N ALA A 64 4.13 6.10 -10.77
CA ALA A 64 3.07 6.76 -11.50
C ALA A 64 1.87 5.85 -11.78
N GLN A 65 2.12 4.61 -12.20
CA GLN A 65 1.02 3.66 -12.42
C GLN A 65 0.29 3.35 -11.10
N ALA A 66 1.04 3.07 -10.02
CA ALA A 66 0.46 2.81 -8.71
C ALA A 66 -0.36 4.00 -8.18
N TYR A 67 0.17 5.22 -8.32
CA TYR A 67 -0.56 6.45 -7.98
C TYR A 67 -1.82 6.64 -8.84
N GLY A 68 -1.75 6.34 -10.13
CA GLY A 68 -2.88 6.38 -11.04
C GLY A 68 -4.04 5.49 -10.58
N HIS A 69 -3.76 4.22 -10.27
CA HIS A 69 -4.75 3.29 -9.71
C HIS A 69 -5.31 3.79 -8.37
N PHE A 70 -4.45 4.26 -7.47
CA PHE A 70 -4.86 4.84 -6.21
C PHE A 70 -5.83 6.03 -6.39
N VAL A 71 -5.54 6.92 -7.34
CA VAL A 71 -6.38 8.06 -7.69
C VAL A 71 -7.74 7.61 -8.26
N ARG A 72 -7.73 6.71 -9.25
CA ARG A 72 -8.94 6.17 -9.89
C ARG A 72 -9.94 5.61 -8.89
N HIS A 73 -9.43 5.00 -7.82
CA HIS A 73 -10.25 4.37 -6.78
C HIS A 73 -10.42 5.25 -5.53
N GLY A 74 -10.28 6.56 -5.66
CA GLY A 74 -10.71 7.53 -4.65
C GLY A 74 -9.70 7.80 -3.54
N ARG A 75 -8.40 7.56 -3.78
CA ARG A 75 -7.28 7.96 -2.91
C ARG A 75 -7.40 7.43 -1.46
N GLN A 76 -7.84 6.19 -1.31
CA GLN A 76 -8.16 5.59 -0.01
C GLN A 76 -6.90 5.21 0.78
N LEU A 77 -6.66 5.94 1.87
CA LEU A 77 -5.60 5.61 2.84
C LEU A 77 -6.15 4.68 3.92
N LEU A 78 -5.49 3.53 4.12
CA LEU A 78 -5.84 2.55 5.15
C LEU A 78 -4.95 2.72 6.37
N LEU A 79 -5.59 2.85 7.54
CA LEU A 79 -4.93 2.86 8.85
C LEU A 79 -5.58 1.82 9.75
N CYS A 80 -4.77 1.07 10.49
CA CYS A 80 -5.27 0.30 11.63
C CYS A 80 -5.69 1.25 12.76
N ASP A 81 -6.75 0.91 13.48
CA ASP A 81 -6.93 1.47 14.82
C ASP A 81 -5.73 1.10 15.72
N ALA A 82 -5.53 1.82 16.82
CA ALA A 82 -4.34 1.64 17.65
C ALA A 82 -4.24 0.25 18.29
N ALA A 83 -5.36 -0.34 18.70
CA ALA A 83 -5.38 -1.67 19.32
C ALA A 83 -5.12 -2.77 18.29
N LEU A 84 -5.77 -2.67 17.14
CA LEU A 84 -5.55 -3.55 15.99
C LEU A 84 -4.11 -3.44 15.47
N GLY A 85 -3.58 -2.23 15.35
CA GLY A 85 -2.20 -1.99 14.93
C GLY A 85 -1.19 -2.64 15.89
N ALA A 86 -1.39 -2.47 17.21
CA ALA A 86 -0.54 -3.09 18.22
C ALA A 86 -0.65 -4.63 18.20
N ALA A 87 -1.85 -5.17 18.12
CA ALA A 87 -2.08 -6.62 18.04
C ALA A 87 -1.47 -7.23 16.76
N LEU A 88 -1.57 -6.52 15.64
CA LEU A 88 -1.02 -6.95 14.36
C LEU A 88 0.52 -6.89 14.34
N ALA A 89 1.11 -5.89 15.00
CA ALA A 89 2.56 -5.80 15.19
C ALA A 89 3.10 -6.95 16.06
N ALA A 90 2.32 -7.42 17.04
CA ALA A 90 2.63 -8.58 17.88
C ALA A 90 2.14 -9.92 17.27
N THR A 91 1.90 -9.98 15.95
CA THR A 91 1.44 -11.18 15.24
C THR A 91 2.50 -11.64 14.26
N HIS A 92 2.84 -12.94 14.28
CA HIS A 92 3.70 -13.52 13.26
C HIS A 92 3.07 -13.42 11.86
N PRO A 93 3.87 -13.11 10.83
CA PRO A 93 3.38 -13.00 9.46
C PRO A 93 2.80 -14.33 8.95
N PRO A 94 1.78 -14.28 8.07
CA PRO A 94 1.23 -15.48 7.45
C PRO A 94 2.28 -16.14 6.54
N LYS A 95 2.26 -17.47 6.46
CA LYS A 95 3.18 -18.21 5.58
C LYS A 95 2.80 -18.12 4.09
N ALA A 96 1.53 -17.85 3.80
CA ALA A 96 1.00 -17.73 2.44
C ALA A 96 -0.27 -16.88 2.44
N LEU A 97 -0.63 -16.33 1.29
CA LEU A 97 -1.94 -15.72 1.09
C LEU A 97 -3.06 -16.79 1.06
N PRO A 98 -4.31 -16.40 1.40
CA PRO A 98 -5.48 -17.24 1.10
C PRO A 98 -5.54 -17.60 -0.38
N ALA A 99 -6.14 -18.74 -0.73
CA ALA A 99 -6.20 -19.24 -2.11
C ALA A 99 -6.98 -18.32 -3.07
N ALA A 100 -7.98 -17.59 -2.55
CA ALA A 100 -8.76 -16.61 -3.31
C ALA A 100 -8.86 -15.31 -2.48
N PRO A 101 -7.78 -14.52 -2.40
CA PRO A 101 -7.73 -13.38 -1.52
C PRO A 101 -8.49 -12.23 -2.18
N THR A 102 -9.54 -11.74 -1.52
CA THR A 102 -10.33 -10.60 -1.99
C THR A 102 -9.94 -9.35 -1.20
N LEU A 103 -9.62 -8.27 -1.91
CA LEU A 103 -9.47 -6.97 -1.27
C LEU A 103 -10.83 -6.31 -1.15
N PRO A 104 -11.12 -5.66 -0.01
CA PRO A 104 -12.35 -4.90 0.16
C PRO A 104 -12.34 -3.58 -0.65
N LEU A 105 -11.18 -3.16 -1.18
CA LEU A 105 -11.01 -2.00 -2.05
C LEU A 105 -10.22 -2.39 -3.30
N ALA A 106 -10.58 -1.82 -4.45
CA ALA A 106 -9.89 -2.07 -5.71
C ALA A 106 -8.45 -1.51 -5.73
N ALA A 107 -8.23 -0.36 -5.09
CA ALA A 107 -6.89 0.14 -4.79
C ALA A 107 -6.89 0.96 -3.49
N CYS A 108 -5.75 0.96 -2.80
CA CYS A 108 -5.55 1.73 -1.58
C CYS A 108 -4.06 1.99 -1.34
N PHE A 109 -3.78 2.86 -0.37
CA PHE A 109 -2.46 3.01 0.21
C PHE A 109 -2.49 2.50 1.65
N ILE A 110 -1.60 1.57 1.99
CA ILE A 110 -1.43 1.04 3.34
C ILE A 110 -0.26 1.76 3.99
N ALA A 111 -0.52 2.45 5.09
CA ALA A 111 0.52 2.97 5.95
C ALA A 111 1.21 1.82 6.70
N LEU A 112 2.53 1.78 6.67
CA LEU A 112 3.33 0.80 7.39
C LEU A 112 4.15 1.51 8.48
N PRO A 113 4.72 0.77 9.45
CA PRO A 113 5.65 1.33 10.43
C PRO A 113 6.86 2.03 9.79
N ASP A 114 7.56 2.84 10.58
CA ASP A 114 8.80 3.52 10.19
C ASP A 114 8.67 4.41 8.93
N ASP A 115 7.52 5.07 8.77
CA ASP A 115 7.18 5.92 7.63
C ASP A 115 7.22 5.22 6.25
N CYS A 116 7.25 3.88 6.23
CA CYS A 116 7.07 3.11 5.02
C CYS A 116 5.59 3.13 4.59
N GLY A 117 5.33 2.76 3.35
CA GLY A 117 3.96 2.49 2.92
C GLY A 117 3.90 1.75 1.60
N ALA A 118 2.72 1.29 1.24
CA ALA A 118 2.51 0.50 0.04
C ALA A 118 1.25 0.93 -0.70
N TYR A 119 1.39 1.20 -2.00
CA TYR A 119 0.24 1.17 -2.89
C TYR A 119 -0.13 -0.29 -3.17
N VAL A 120 -1.40 -0.61 -3.06
CA VAL A 120 -1.92 -1.95 -3.34
C VAL A 120 -3.12 -1.79 -4.26
N HIS A 121 -3.15 -2.54 -5.36
CA HIS A 121 -4.35 -2.67 -6.18
C HIS A 121 -4.51 -4.10 -6.69
N SER A 122 -5.76 -4.51 -6.89
CA SER A 122 -6.08 -5.75 -7.61
C SER A 122 -6.27 -5.45 -9.08
N ASP A 123 -5.75 -6.29 -9.96
CA ASP A 123 -6.15 -6.30 -11.37
C ASP A 123 -7.45 -7.10 -11.60
N GLU A 124 -7.90 -7.15 -12.85
CA GLU A 124 -9.12 -7.85 -13.27
C GLU A 124 -9.01 -9.38 -13.10
N GLU A 125 -7.79 -9.93 -13.01
CA GLU A 125 -7.52 -11.35 -12.81
C GLU A 125 -7.44 -11.74 -11.33
N GLY A 126 -7.56 -10.76 -10.42
CA GLY A 126 -7.42 -10.97 -8.98
C GLY A 126 -5.97 -11.08 -8.50
N THR A 127 -5.00 -10.72 -9.34
CA THR A 127 -3.60 -10.57 -8.92
C THR A 127 -3.43 -9.21 -8.25
N TRP A 128 -2.71 -9.19 -7.13
CA TRP A 128 -2.42 -7.97 -6.39
C TRP A 128 -1.06 -7.42 -6.81
N GLN A 129 -1.08 -6.17 -7.27
CA GLN A 129 0.12 -5.41 -7.55
C GLN A 129 0.41 -4.53 -6.34
N VAL A 130 1.61 -4.65 -5.80
CA VAL A 130 2.06 -3.87 -4.65
C VAL A 130 3.30 -3.09 -5.01
N LEU A 131 3.29 -1.79 -4.73
CA LEU A 131 4.47 -0.95 -4.78
C LEU A 131 4.76 -0.40 -3.39
N MET A 132 5.82 -0.89 -2.76
CA MET A 132 6.30 -0.40 -1.48
C MET A 132 7.22 0.79 -1.67
N LEU A 133 7.13 1.75 -0.76
CA LEU A 133 7.95 2.94 -0.67
C LEU A 133 8.73 2.88 0.65
N ALA A 134 10.04 3.09 0.55
CA ALA A 134 10.94 3.00 1.70
C ALA A 134 10.69 4.13 2.71
N ALA A 135 11.15 3.92 3.94
CA ALA A 135 11.28 4.99 4.92
C ALA A 135 12.11 6.15 4.33
N GLY A 136 11.70 7.38 4.59
CA GLY A 136 12.44 8.54 4.08
C GLY A 136 12.20 8.87 2.60
N PHE A 137 11.31 8.15 1.92
CA PHE A 137 10.77 8.56 0.63
C PHE A 137 10.25 9.99 0.76
N ALA A 138 10.90 10.92 0.05
CA ALA A 138 10.62 12.36 0.04
C ALA A 138 11.14 13.23 1.18
N GLN A 139 11.98 12.73 2.08
CA GLN A 139 12.48 13.59 3.17
C GLN A 139 13.37 14.71 2.62
N GLY A 140 12.93 15.96 2.79
CA GLY A 140 13.69 17.18 2.50
C GLY A 140 13.19 18.01 1.30
N ASN A 141 13.72 19.23 1.17
CA ASN A 141 13.43 20.17 0.07
C ASN A 141 14.18 19.83 -1.24
N SER A 142 14.73 18.61 -1.35
CA SER A 142 15.48 18.20 -2.53
C SER A 142 14.54 18.05 -3.71
N ALA A 143 15.04 18.41 -4.89
CA ALA A 143 14.24 18.28 -6.10
C ALA A 143 13.91 16.82 -6.39
N TRP A 144 12.76 16.56 -7.02
CA TRP A 144 12.24 15.21 -7.24
C TRP A 144 13.23 14.30 -8.00
N TRP A 145 14.05 14.87 -8.88
CA TRP A 145 15.07 14.15 -9.67
C TRP A 145 16.38 13.87 -8.92
N GLN A 146 16.57 14.48 -7.75
CA GLN A 146 17.76 14.32 -6.92
C GLN A 146 17.59 13.23 -5.85
N GLN A 147 16.35 12.87 -5.53
CA GLN A 147 16.06 11.85 -4.53
C GLN A 147 16.02 10.47 -5.18
N ASN A 148 16.70 9.50 -4.56
CA ASN A 148 16.55 8.12 -4.96
C ASN A 148 15.23 7.59 -4.37
N ALA A 149 14.26 7.35 -5.23
CA ALA A 149 13.01 6.73 -4.87
C ALA A 149 13.25 5.22 -4.71
N GLU A 150 13.69 4.78 -3.53
CA GLU A 150 13.79 3.35 -3.26
C GLU A 150 12.38 2.75 -3.17
N VAL A 151 12.07 1.89 -4.14
CA VAL A 151 10.78 1.23 -4.27
C VAL A 151 10.99 -0.27 -4.41
N LEU A 152 10.01 -1.04 -3.92
CA LEU A 152 9.96 -2.48 -4.11
C LEU A 152 8.60 -2.87 -4.69
N ALA A 153 8.62 -3.40 -5.90
CA ALA A 153 7.43 -3.92 -6.57
C ALA A 153 7.25 -5.42 -6.28
N LEU A 154 6.02 -5.82 -5.98
CA LEU A 154 5.62 -7.21 -5.76
C LEU A 154 4.35 -7.49 -6.55
N THR A 155 4.29 -8.69 -7.12
CA THR A 155 3.07 -9.25 -7.69
C THR A 155 2.68 -10.46 -6.85
N LEU A 156 1.49 -10.44 -6.27
CA LEU A 156 1.02 -11.47 -5.34
C LEU A 156 -0.29 -12.08 -5.85
N ARG A 157 -0.40 -13.41 -5.74
CA ARG A 157 -1.57 -14.19 -6.12
C ARG A 157 -2.07 -15.04 -4.95
N GLY A 158 -3.31 -15.49 -5.08
CA GLY A 158 -3.89 -16.41 -4.12
C GLY A 158 -3.07 -17.69 -3.95
N GLY A 159 -2.76 -18.03 -2.71
CA GLY A 159 -1.95 -19.19 -2.36
C GLY A 159 -0.43 -18.97 -2.43
N ASP A 160 0.05 -17.81 -2.89
CA ASP A 160 1.49 -17.53 -2.95
C ASP A 160 2.15 -17.63 -1.57
N SER A 161 3.36 -18.18 -1.56
CA SER A 161 4.21 -18.20 -0.38
C SER A 161 4.65 -16.78 -0.03
N LEU A 162 4.58 -16.45 1.25
CA LEU A 162 5.02 -15.16 1.79
C LEU A 162 6.35 -15.30 2.54
N GLN A 163 7.08 -16.38 2.27
CA GLN A 163 8.43 -16.56 2.78
C GLN A 163 9.39 -15.61 2.06
N LEU A 164 10.05 -14.77 2.83
CA LEU A 164 11.03 -13.83 2.30
C LEU A 164 12.36 -14.54 2.06
N PRO A 165 12.94 -14.45 0.85
CA PRO A 165 14.26 -15.00 0.58
C PRO A 165 15.31 -14.27 1.42
N ASP A 166 16.33 -15.02 1.85
CA ASP A 166 17.47 -14.46 2.57
C ASP A 166 18.50 -13.91 1.59
N ILE A 167 18.18 -12.77 0.96
CA ILE A 167 19.05 -12.08 0.01
C ILE A 167 19.25 -10.61 0.40
N PRO A 168 20.45 -10.02 0.17
CA PRO A 168 20.77 -8.66 0.61
C PRO A 168 19.78 -7.59 0.15
N ALA A 169 19.21 -7.72 -1.06
CA ALA A 169 18.25 -6.76 -1.61
C ALA A 169 16.92 -6.71 -0.83
N VAL A 170 16.53 -7.79 -0.15
CA VAL A 170 15.26 -7.90 0.59
C VAL A 170 15.44 -7.53 2.06
N GLN A 171 16.66 -7.61 2.59
CA GLN A 171 16.94 -7.36 4.01
C GLN A 171 16.47 -5.98 4.50
N PRO A 172 16.70 -4.86 3.78
CA PRO A 172 16.20 -3.55 4.21
C PRO A 172 14.67 -3.48 4.30
N TRP A 173 13.98 -4.27 3.48
CA TRP A 173 12.53 -4.29 3.36
C TRP A 173 11.85 -5.29 4.30
N ARG A 174 12.63 -6.14 4.97
CA ARG A 174 12.10 -7.32 5.68
C ARG A 174 11.02 -6.95 6.70
N ALA A 175 11.27 -5.97 7.57
CA ALA A 175 10.30 -5.55 8.58
C ALA A 175 9.00 -5.01 7.95
N ALA A 176 9.13 -4.13 6.95
CA ALA A 176 7.99 -3.54 6.25
C ALA A 176 7.19 -4.61 5.47
N LEU A 177 7.85 -5.58 4.84
CA LEU A 177 7.23 -6.69 4.12
C LEU A 177 6.41 -7.57 5.06
N LEU A 178 6.97 -7.95 6.22
CA LEU A 178 6.24 -8.76 7.19
C LEU A 178 5.00 -8.02 7.74
N SER A 179 5.14 -6.71 7.99
CA SER A 179 4.02 -5.86 8.38
C SER A 179 2.96 -5.77 7.26
N LEU A 180 3.38 -5.56 6.02
CA LEU A 180 2.50 -5.55 4.85
C LEU A 180 1.73 -6.86 4.72
N PHE A 181 2.39 -8.01 4.84
CA PHE A 181 1.74 -9.32 4.73
C PHE A 181 0.68 -9.55 5.80
N ASN A 182 0.93 -9.06 7.02
CA ASN A 182 -0.07 -9.04 8.08
C ASN A 182 -1.29 -8.16 7.70
N HIS A 183 -1.07 -6.95 7.18
CA HIS A 183 -2.16 -6.06 6.74
C HIS A 183 -2.96 -6.66 5.58
N LEU A 184 -2.26 -7.21 4.60
CA LEU A 184 -2.85 -7.89 3.45
C LEU A 184 -3.71 -9.09 3.86
N ALA A 185 -3.20 -9.95 4.74
CA ALA A 185 -3.99 -11.06 5.27
C ALA A 185 -5.19 -10.58 6.10
N LEU A 186 -5.01 -9.53 6.90
CA LEU A 186 -6.09 -8.93 7.69
C LEU A 186 -7.22 -8.40 6.80
N LEU A 187 -6.90 -7.78 5.67
CA LEU A 187 -7.88 -7.27 4.70
C LEU A 187 -8.75 -8.37 4.08
N THR A 188 -8.27 -9.61 4.04
CA THR A 188 -9.05 -10.76 3.56
C THR A 188 -9.98 -11.35 4.62
N GLN A 189 -9.88 -10.89 5.87
CA GLN A 189 -10.66 -11.47 6.97
C GLN A 189 -12.10 -10.95 6.97
N PRO A 190 -13.11 -11.82 7.11
CA PRO A 190 -14.51 -11.39 7.14
C PRO A 190 -14.86 -10.51 8.35
N ARG A 191 -14.09 -10.63 9.44
CA ARG A 191 -14.23 -9.81 10.66
C ARG A 191 -13.49 -8.47 10.58
N CYS A 192 -12.73 -8.24 9.52
CA CYS A 192 -12.07 -6.96 9.30
C CYS A 192 -13.06 -6.02 8.59
N GLN A 193 -13.38 -4.92 9.23
CA GLN A 193 -14.31 -3.93 8.71
C GLN A 193 -13.56 -2.66 8.33
N LEU A 194 -14.00 -2.03 7.23
CA LEU A 194 -13.52 -0.72 6.83
C LEU A 194 -14.53 0.35 7.26
N ALA A 195 -14.13 1.19 8.21
CA ALA A 195 -14.90 2.35 8.61
C ALA A 195 -14.34 3.62 8.00
N ALA A 196 -15.21 4.49 7.51
CA ALA A 196 -14.84 5.85 7.18
C ALA A 196 -14.39 6.60 8.46
N ALA A 197 -13.22 7.25 8.43
CA ALA A 197 -12.74 8.03 9.57
C ALA A 197 -13.51 9.35 9.76
N SER A 198 -14.27 9.77 8.75
CA SER A 198 -15.03 11.01 8.69
C SER A 198 -16.23 10.87 7.74
N SER A 199 -17.18 11.80 7.80
CA SER A 199 -18.35 11.81 6.91
C SER A 199 -17.98 12.01 5.43
N PRO A 200 -18.85 11.66 4.47
CA PRO A 200 -18.60 11.90 3.05
C PRO A 200 -18.33 13.38 2.70
N ALA A 201 -19.02 14.32 3.36
CA ALA A 201 -18.81 15.75 3.16
C ALA A 201 -17.42 16.19 3.64
N GLU A 202 -16.99 15.70 4.80
CA GLU A 202 -15.65 15.97 5.34
C GLU A 202 -14.56 15.34 4.49
N GLN A 203 -14.79 14.16 3.91
CA GLN A 203 -13.86 13.53 2.96
C GLN A 203 -13.72 14.35 1.67
N ALA A 204 -14.84 14.83 1.13
CA ALA A 204 -14.81 15.69 -0.05
C ALA A 204 -14.08 17.01 0.22
N GLU A 205 -14.28 17.59 1.40
CA GLU A 205 -13.57 18.80 1.81
C GLU A 205 -12.09 18.56 2.08
N ALA A 206 -11.74 17.44 2.72
CA ALA A 206 -10.36 17.00 2.90
C ALA A 206 -9.65 16.88 1.54
N LEU A 207 -10.28 16.23 0.56
CA LEU A 207 -9.74 16.13 -0.80
C LEU A 207 -9.53 17.50 -1.47
N ARG A 208 -10.45 18.46 -1.29
CA ARG A 208 -10.28 19.84 -1.78
C ARG A 208 -9.10 20.54 -1.15
N ARG A 209 -8.81 20.27 0.13
CA ARG A 209 -7.63 20.76 0.84
C ARG A 209 -6.35 19.97 0.52
N GLY A 210 -6.41 18.95 -0.33
CA GLY A 210 -5.28 18.08 -0.64
C GLY A 210 -4.94 17.07 0.47
N GLU A 211 -5.87 16.83 1.39
CA GLU A 211 -5.81 15.77 2.39
C GLU A 211 -6.37 14.46 1.81
N LEU A 212 -5.95 13.33 2.38
CA LEU A 212 -6.38 12.01 1.92
C LEU A 212 -7.56 11.50 2.74
N PRO A 213 -8.59 10.94 2.11
CA PRO A 213 -9.66 10.27 2.83
C PRO A 213 -9.10 9.02 3.53
N VAL A 214 -9.27 8.98 4.84
CA VAL A 214 -8.81 7.88 5.69
C VAL A 214 -9.94 6.87 5.89
N ARG A 215 -9.61 5.59 5.70
CA ARG A 215 -10.40 4.44 6.14
C ARG A 215 -9.66 3.77 7.29
N ARG A 216 -10.39 3.49 8.37
CA ARG A 216 -9.89 2.74 9.50
C ARG A 216 -10.24 1.28 9.33
N LEU A 217 -9.23 0.43 9.47
CA LEU A 217 -9.40 -1.00 9.68
C LEU A 217 -9.82 -1.19 11.13
N LEU A 218 -10.93 -1.88 11.30
CA LEU A 218 -11.49 -2.25 12.60
C LEU A 218 -11.63 -3.76 12.64
N TRP A 219 -11.42 -4.35 13.82
CA TRP A 219 -11.69 -5.75 14.05
C TRP A 219 -13.01 -5.94 14.77
N GLU A 220 -13.88 -6.79 14.23
CA GLU A 220 -15.12 -7.18 14.88
C GLU A 220 -14.84 -8.15 16.01
N GLY A 221 -14.71 -7.63 17.23
CA GLY A 221 -14.51 -8.38 18.47
C GLY A 221 -13.55 -7.66 19.42
N GLU A 222 -13.52 -8.08 20.68
CA GLU A 222 -12.62 -7.49 21.66
C GLU A 222 -11.16 -7.89 21.38
N LEU A 223 -10.30 -6.89 21.20
CA LEU A 223 -8.85 -7.02 21.23
C LEU A 223 -8.39 -6.58 22.61
N VAL A 224 -7.81 -7.52 23.36
CA VAL A 224 -7.20 -7.20 24.65
C VAL A 224 -5.91 -6.47 24.36
N GLN A 225 -5.81 -5.18 24.71
CA GLN A 225 -4.53 -4.51 24.73
C GLN A 225 -3.79 -4.93 26.00
N SER A 226 -2.75 -5.76 25.84
CA SER A 226 -1.76 -6.03 26.88
C SER A 226 -0.41 -5.50 26.42
N ASP A 227 0.31 -4.83 27.32
CA ASP A 227 1.68 -4.39 27.09
C ASP A 227 2.59 -4.94 28.20
N PRO A 228 3.50 -5.89 27.90
CA PRO A 228 3.63 -6.65 26.66
C PRO A 228 2.59 -7.79 26.55
N TYR A 229 2.31 -8.22 25.32
CA TYR A 229 1.60 -9.49 25.09
C TYR A 229 2.42 -10.67 25.63
N GLY A 230 1.78 -11.57 26.35
CA GLY A 230 2.44 -12.79 26.86
C GLY A 230 2.56 -13.89 25.80
N LYS A 231 1.69 -13.88 24.79
CA LYS A 231 1.73 -14.77 23.62
C LYS A 231 1.48 -14.00 22.34
N GLU A 232 2.40 -14.15 21.39
CA GLU A 232 2.29 -13.59 20.05
C GLU A 232 1.09 -14.18 19.28
N GLY A 233 0.50 -13.36 18.42
CA GLY A 233 -0.56 -13.75 17.52
C GLY A 233 -0.01 -14.57 16.35
N TYR A 234 -0.88 -15.31 15.67
CA TYR A 234 -0.50 -16.08 14.50
C TYR A 234 -1.67 -16.31 13.55
N TRP A 235 -1.33 -16.73 12.33
CA TRP A 235 -2.31 -17.12 11.31
C TRP A 235 -2.40 -18.63 11.23
N ARG A 236 -3.62 -19.15 11.36
CA ARG A 236 -3.89 -20.58 11.18
C ARG A 236 -4.66 -20.80 9.89
N ARG A 237 -4.30 -21.88 9.19
CA ARG A 237 -5.10 -22.41 8.11
C ARG A 237 -6.22 -23.26 8.70
N GLN A 238 -7.44 -23.01 8.27
CA GLN A 238 -8.60 -23.79 8.67
C GLN A 238 -9.26 -24.34 7.41
N ALA A 239 -9.39 -25.66 7.34
CA ALA A 239 -10.23 -26.29 6.33
C ALA A 239 -11.69 -25.91 6.61
N SER A 240 -12.36 -25.30 5.63
CA SER A 240 -13.76 -24.89 5.72
C SER A 240 -14.50 -25.37 4.47
N GLY A 241 -15.00 -26.60 4.51
CA GLY A 241 -15.67 -27.20 3.35
C GLY A 241 -14.72 -27.34 2.16
N ALA A 242 -15.10 -26.77 1.00
CA ALA A 242 -14.34 -26.86 -0.25
C ALA A 242 -13.18 -25.86 -0.39
N ALA A 243 -12.97 -24.96 0.59
CA ALA A 243 -11.91 -23.95 0.54
C ALA A 243 -11.12 -23.86 1.85
N GLU A 244 -9.80 -23.74 1.73
CA GLU A 244 -8.90 -23.41 2.83
C GLU A 244 -8.99 -21.91 3.12
N ARG A 245 -9.28 -21.54 4.38
CA ARG A 245 -9.28 -20.13 4.81
C ARG A 245 -8.18 -19.85 5.82
N LEU A 246 -7.62 -18.65 5.74
CA LEU A 246 -6.70 -18.14 6.74
C LEU A 246 -7.50 -17.47 7.87
N VAL A 247 -7.20 -17.81 9.11
CA VAL A 247 -7.88 -17.27 10.30
C VAL A 247 -6.84 -16.64 11.22
N TRP A 248 -7.06 -15.39 11.60
CA TRP A 248 -6.23 -14.71 12.58
C TRP A 248 -6.54 -15.19 14.00
N VAL A 249 -5.49 -15.52 14.75
CA VAL A 249 -5.55 -15.69 16.21
C VAL A 249 -4.80 -14.50 16.83
N PRO A 250 -5.51 -13.54 17.44
CA PRO A 250 -4.87 -12.35 17.99
C PRO A 250 -3.98 -12.71 19.19
N PRO A 251 -2.94 -11.91 19.45
CA PRO A 251 -2.07 -12.08 20.62
C PRO A 251 -2.85 -11.94 21.93
N ARG A 252 -2.29 -12.46 23.03
CA ARG A 252 -2.87 -12.42 24.38
C ARG A 252 -1.84 -11.96 25.41
#